data_AF-A0A2G4J6P8-F1
#
_entry.id   AF-A0A2G4J6P8-F1
#
_cell.length_a   1.000
_cell.length_b   1.000
_cell.length_c   1.000
_cell.angle_alpha   90.00
_cell.angle_beta   90.00
_cell.angle_gamma   90.00
#
_symmetry.space_group_name_H-M   'P 1'
#
loop_
_entity.id
_entity.type
_entity.pdbx_description
1 polymer ?
#
loop_
_entity_poly.entity_id
_entity_poly.type
_entity_poly.pdbx_seq_one_letter_code
_entity_poly.pdbx_strand_id
1 'polypeptide(L)'
;MVVALFMLSGFVARAQTALPLPPPPVIIWPEAEPERWTQEDVTLEQRFDTARKETLAAYQEALNDCQTLLAAERPDCSRQAKDQLELELAQLKARARFGFEPRD
;
A
#
# COMPACT_ATOMS: atom_id res chain seq x y z
N MET A 1 -6.19 52.34 16.72
CA MET A 1 -5.79 52.65 15.34
C MET A 1 -4.85 53.85 15.37
N VAL A 2 -3.57 53.64 15.04
CA VAL A 2 -2.60 54.70 14.71
C VAL A 2 -1.92 54.25 13.43
N VAL A 3 -1.99 55.11 12.42
CA VAL A 3 -1.33 54.97 11.11
C VAL A 3 0.03 55.65 11.19
N ALA A 4 1.10 54.96 10.80
CA ALA A 4 2.40 55.50 10.39
C ALA A 4 3.28 54.31 9.98
N LEU A 5 4.14 54.35 8.97
CA LEU A 5 4.39 55.21 7.82
C LEU A 5 5.39 54.37 7.00
N PHE A 6 5.21 54.28 5.68
CA PHE A 6 6.16 53.58 4.80
C PHE A 6 7.57 54.19 4.93
N MET A 7 8.55 53.39 5.36
CA MET A 7 9.97 53.67 5.14
C MET A 7 10.50 52.60 4.17
N LEU A 8 10.50 52.97 2.89
CA LEU A 8 11.21 52.28 1.82
C LEU A 8 12.72 52.54 2.01
N SER A 9 13.41 51.59 2.62
CA SER A 9 14.88 51.54 2.66
C SER A 9 15.34 50.38 1.78
N GLY A 10 16.05 50.73 0.72
CA GLY A 10 16.41 49.85 -0.39
C GLY A 10 17.14 48.59 0.04
N PHE A 11 16.57 47.44 -0.34
CA PHE A 11 17.33 46.22 -0.50
C PHE A 11 18.08 46.32 -1.84
N VAL A 12 19.38 46.58 -1.76
CA VAL A 12 20.29 46.29 -2.87
C VAL A 12 20.18 44.79 -3.12
N ALA A 13 19.55 44.42 -4.24
CA ALA A 13 19.54 43.04 -4.69
C ALA A 13 20.97 42.65 -5.05
N ARG A 14 21.67 41.98 -4.13
CA ARG A 14 22.89 41.27 -4.47
C ARG A 14 22.46 40.16 -5.42
N ALA A 15 22.81 40.31 -6.70
CA ALA A 15 22.72 39.21 -7.65
C ALA A 15 23.53 38.06 -7.06
N GLN A 16 22.82 37.05 -6.56
CA GLN A 16 23.44 35.79 -6.20
C GLN A 16 23.97 35.26 -7.53
N THR A 17 25.29 35.22 -7.69
CA THR A 17 25.93 34.41 -8.72
C THR A 17 25.36 33.01 -8.56
N ALA A 18 24.47 32.63 -9.48
CA ALA A 18 23.86 31.31 -9.49
C ALA A 18 25.01 30.31 -9.55
N LEU A 19 25.24 29.59 -8.46
CA LEU A 19 26.13 28.44 -8.48
C LEU A 19 25.57 27.46 -9.52
N PRO A 20 26.42 26.83 -10.34
CA PRO A 20 25.94 25.82 -11.27
C PRO A 20 25.20 24.75 -10.47
N LEU A 21 23.98 24.42 -10.93
CA LEU A 21 23.20 23.35 -10.30
C LEU A 21 24.04 22.06 -10.32
N PRO A 22 24.06 21.30 -9.23
CA PRO A 22 24.67 19.98 -9.26
C PRO A 22 23.98 19.15 -10.35
N PRO A 23 24.71 18.24 -11.02
CA PRO A 23 24.10 17.35 -12.01
C PRO A 23 22.96 16.57 -11.34
N PRO A 24 21.86 16.29 -12.07
CA PRO A 24 20.78 15.49 -11.52
C PRO A 24 21.31 14.13 -11.07
N PRO A 25 20.81 13.59 -9.94
CA PRO A 25 21.23 12.27 -9.50
C PRO A 25 20.88 11.24 -10.58
N VAL A 26 21.80 10.30 -10.82
CA VAL A 26 21.54 9.15 -11.68
C VAL A 26 20.59 8.23 -10.93
N ILE A 27 19.34 8.12 -11.42
CA ILE A 27 18.37 7.18 -10.89
C ILE A 27 18.75 5.80 -11.43
N ILE A 28 19.19 4.91 -10.54
CA ILE A 28 19.38 3.50 -10.85
C ILE A 28 18.05 2.81 -10.58
N TRP A 29 17.34 2.44 -11.64
CA TRP A 29 16.11 1.66 -11.52
C TRP A 29 16.47 0.24 -11.04
N PRO A 30 15.63 -0.35 -10.16
CA PRO A 30 15.80 -1.74 -9.77
C PRO A 30 15.62 -2.67 -10.99
N GLU A 31 16.00 -3.94 -10.80
CA GLU A 31 15.80 -5.01 -11.78
C GLU A 31 14.35 -5.00 -12.32
N ALA A 32 14.19 -5.42 -13.57
CA ALA A 32 12.87 -5.47 -14.21
C ALA A 32 11.86 -6.26 -13.35
N GLU A 33 10.64 -5.75 -13.28
CA GLU A 33 9.58 -6.39 -12.51
C GLU A 33 9.29 -7.81 -13.04
N PRO A 34 8.89 -8.75 -12.17
CA PRO A 34 8.51 -10.09 -12.61
C PRO A 34 7.41 -10.04 -13.67
N GLU A 35 7.55 -10.85 -14.72
CA GLU A 35 6.56 -10.92 -15.82
C GLU A 35 5.15 -11.28 -15.35
N ARG A 36 5.02 -11.96 -14.19
CA ARG A 36 3.70 -12.26 -13.61
C ARG A 36 2.98 -10.99 -13.11
N TRP A 37 3.69 -9.97 -12.66
CA TRP A 37 3.07 -8.76 -12.08
C TRP A 37 2.31 -7.93 -13.12
N THR A 38 2.71 -8.02 -14.38
CA THR A 38 2.06 -7.30 -15.48
C THR A 38 0.94 -8.10 -16.15
N GLN A 39 0.71 -9.36 -15.73
CA GLN A 39 -0.33 -10.22 -16.27
C GLN A 39 -1.61 -10.13 -15.44
N GLU A 40 -2.64 -9.54 -16.05
CA GLU A 40 -3.97 -9.47 -15.46
C GLU A 40 -4.65 -10.85 -15.39
N ASP A 41 -5.43 -11.06 -14.34
CA ASP A 41 -6.30 -12.23 -14.20
C ASP A 41 -7.59 -12.01 -14.98
N VAL A 42 -7.59 -12.47 -16.23
CA VAL A 42 -8.69 -12.25 -17.17
C VAL A 42 -9.82 -13.27 -17.01
N THR A 43 -9.54 -14.47 -16.49
CA THR A 43 -10.57 -15.50 -16.27
C THR A 43 -11.08 -15.50 -14.82
N LEU A 44 -12.32 -15.94 -14.63
CA LEU A 44 -12.89 -16.11 -13.28
C LEU A 44 -12.07 -17.10 -12.42
N GLU A 45 -11.51 -18.14 -13.04
CA GLU A 45 -10.64 -19.10 -12.36
C GLU A 45 -9.34 -18.46 -11.89
N GLN A 46 -8.68 -17.68 -12.75
CA GLN A 46 -7.47 -16.94 -12.40
C GLN A 46 -7.71 -15.98 -11.24
N ARG A 47 -8.81 -15.22 -11.31
CA ARG A 47 -9.20 -14.28 -10.24
C ARG A 47 -9.49 -14.99 -8.94
N PHE A 48 -10.19 -16.13 -8.98
CA PHE A 48 -10.44 -16.95 -7.80
C PHE A 48 -9.14 -17.47 -7.20
N ASP A 49 -8.22 -17.96 -8.03
CA ASP A 49 -6.94 -18.50 -7.57
C ASP A 49 -6.04 -17.43 -6.96
N THR A 50 -5.98 -16.25 -7.56
CA THR A 50 -5.26 -15.09 -7.00
C THR A 50 -5.89 -14.65 -5.69
N ALA A 51 -7.21 -14.42 -5.66
CA ALA A 51 -7.89 -14.03 -4.42
C ALA A 51 -7.72 -15.05 -3.30
N ARG A 52 -7.73 -16.36 -3.62
CA ARG A 52 -7.44 -17.42 -2.65
C ARG A 52 -6.03 -17.31 -2.09
N LYS A 53 -5.02 -17.07 -2.95
CA LYS A 53 -3.63 -16.90 -2.52
C LYS A 53 -3.47 -15.65 -1.64
N GLU A 54 -4.11 -14.55 -2.02
CA GLU A 54 -4.09 -13.30 -1.26
C GLU A 54 -4.73 -13.46 0.11
N THR A 55 -5.91 -14.10 0.21
CA THR A 55 -6.55 -14.41 1.50
C THR A 55 -5.66 -15.29 2.39
N LEU A 56 -4.94 -16.27 1.83
CA LEU A 56 -3.99 -17.08 2.60
C LEU A 56 -2.76 -16.29 3.05
N ALA A 57 -2.26 -15.38 2.21
CA ALA A 57 -1.16 -14.49 2.56
C ALA A 57 -1.57 -13.51 3.68
N ALA A 58 -2.75 -12.91 3.58
CA ALA A 58 -3.32 -12.03 4.60
C ALA A 58 -3.52 -12.76 5.93
N TYR A 59 -3.97 -14.02 5.91
CA TYR A 59 -4.03 -14.84 7.12
C TYR A 59 -2.65 -15.06 7.75
N GLN A 60 -1.63 -15.35 6.95
CA GLN A 60 -0.27 -15.52 7.45
C GLN A 60 0.29 -14.22 8.04
N GLU A 61 -0.01 -13.07 7.43
CA GLU A 61 0.33 -11.75 7.96
C GLU A 61 -0.37 -11.52 9.30
N ALA A 62 -1.68 -11.79 9.40
CA ALA A 62 -2.41 -11.70 10.66
C ALA A 62 -1.82 -12.60 11.75
N LEU A 63 -1.36 -13.82 11.41
CA LEU A 63 -0.66 -14.69 12.37
C LEU A 63 0.67 -14.11 12.82
N ASN A 64 1.41 -13.43 11.93
CA ASN A 64 2.65 -12.75 12.30
C ASN A 64 2.36 -11.58 13.24
N ASP A 65 1.30 -10.82 12.98
CA ASP A 65 0.85 -9.73 13.86
C ASP A 65 0.44 -10.26 15.24
N CYS A 66 -0.25 -11.40 15.29
CA CYS A 66 -0.59 -12.05 16.56
C CYS A 66 0.65 -12.39 17.40
N GLN A 67 1.81 -12.63 16.80
CA GLN A 67 3.04 -12.92 17.55
C GLN A 67 3.58 -11.68 18.28
N THR A 68 3.23 -10.48 17.81
CA THR A 68 3.64 -9.20 18.43
C THR A 68 2.85 -8.91 19.72
N LEU A 69 1.72 -9.59 19.95
CA LEU A 69 0.88 -9.43 21.13
C LEU A 69 1.44 -10.13 22.37
N LEU A 70 0.88 -9.77 23.54
CA LEU A 70 1.15 -10.42 24.81
C LEU A 70 0.74 -11.90 24.74
N ALA A 71 1.48 -12.78 25.42
CA ALA A 71 1.25 -14.23 25.37
C ALA A 71 -0.20 -14.64 25.72
N ALA A 72 -0.87 -13.89 26.60
CA ALA A 72 -2.26 -14.11 26.97
C ALA A 72 -3.27 -13.79 25.84
N GLU A 73 -2.92 -12.89 24.93
CA GLU A 73 -3.80 -12.38 23.85
C GLU A 73 -3.62 -13.15 22.53
N ARG A 74 -2.45 -13.79 22.35
CA ARG A 74 -2.12 -14.61 21.16
C ARG A 74 -3.16 -15.68 20.79
N PRO A 75 -3.69 -16.51 21.72
CA PRO A 75 -4.63 -17.56 21.35
C PRO A 75 -5.95 -16.98 20.81
N ASP A 76 -6.43 -15.87 21.39
CA ASP A 76 -7.64 -15.23 20.91
C ASP A 76 -7.42 -14.56 19.54
N CYS A 77 -6.29 -13.90 19.34
CA CYS A 77 -5.92 -13.30 18.04
C CYS A 77 -5.83 -14.36 16.93
N SER A 78 -5.10 -15.46 17.17
CA SER A 78 -4.94 -16.53 16.18
C SER A 78 -6.26 -17.23 15.83
N ARG A 79 -7.16 -17.38 16.82
CA ARG A 79 -8.53 -17.88 16.55
C ARG A 79 -9.30 -16.91 15.66
N GLN A 80 -9.29 -15.61 15.97
CA GLN A 80 -9.96 -14.59 15.14
C GLN A 80 -9.42 -14.58 13.71
N ALA A 81 -8.10 -14.64 13.52
CA ALA A 81 -7.49 -14.73 12.20
C ALA A 81 -7.96 -15.96 11.42
N LYS A 82 -8.12 -17.11 12.10
CA LYS A 82 -8.61 -18.33 11.48
C LYS A 82 -10.09 -18.23 11.11
N ASP A 83 -10.92 -17.71 12.01
CA ASP A 83 -12.35 -17.51 11.75
C ASP A 83 -12.56 -16.57 10.55
N GLN A 84 -11.73 -15.52 10.44
CA GLN A 84 -11.74 -14.59 9.31
C GLN A 84 -11.32 -15.28 8.00
N LEU A 85 -10.26 -16.10 8.02
CA LEU A 85 -9.85 -16.89 6.87
C LEU A 85 -10.98 -17.80 6.36
N GLU A 86 -11.66 -18.51 7.27
CA GLU A 86 -12.76 -19.40 6.91
C GLU A 86 -13.93 -18.63 6.27
N LEU A 87 -14.26 -17.47 6.82
CA LEU A 87 -15.28 -16.57 6.26
C LEU A 87 -14.92 -16.09 4.86
N GLU A 88 -13.70 -15.60 4.64
CA GLU A 88 -13.24 -15.11 3.34
C GLU A 88 -13.23 -16.21 2.29
N LEU A 89 -12.71 -17.40 2.63
CA LEU A 89 -12.72 -18.54 1.71
C LEU A 89 -14.15 -18.97 1.35
N ALA A 90 -15.09 -18.90 2.29
CA ALA A 90 -16.50 -19.18 2.01
C ALA A 90 -17.09 -18.14 1.05
N GLN A 91 -16.81 -16.85 1.27
CA GLN A 91 -17.25 -15.77 0.39
C GLN A 91 -16.63 -15.89 -1.01
N LEU A 92 -15.34 -16.17 -1.13
CA LEU A 92 -14.66 -16.36 -2.41
C LEU A 92 -15.28 -17.52 -3.20
N LYS A 93 -15.55 -18.66 -2.54
CA LYS A 93 -16.24 -19.79 -3.18
C LYS A 93 -17.64 -19.42 -3.65
N ALA A 94 -18.39 -18.66 -2.86
CA ALA A 94 -19.70 -18.17 -3.26
C ALA A 94 -19.60 -17.24 -4.47
N ARG A 95 -18.67 -16.28 -4.48
CA ARG A 95 -18.43 -15.37 -5.61
C ARG A 95 -18.04 -16.13 -6.88
N ALA A 96 -17.14 -17.10 -6.78
CA ALA A 96 -16.75 -17.94 -7.92
C ALA A 96 -17.91 -18.77 -8.48
N ARG A 97 -18.83 -19.22 -7.61
CA ARG A 97 -20.01 -20.00 -8.03
C ARG A 97 -21.11 -19.14 -8.65
N PHE A 98 -21.29 -17.91 -8.17
CA PHE A 98 -22.44 -17.07 -8.51
C PHE A 98 -22.09 -15.83 -9.36
N GLY A 99 -20.82 -15.58 -9.65
CA GLY A 99 -20.37 -14.50 -10.52
C GLY A 99 -20.55 -13.08 -9.96
N PHE A 100 -20.41 -12.91 -8.64
CA PHE A 100 -20.47 -11.58 -8.02
C PHE A 100 -19.10 -10.88 -8.10
N GLU A 101 -18.91 -10.08 -9.14
CA GLU A 101 -17.85 -9.05 -9.18
C GLU A 101 -18.32 -7.81 -8.41
N PRO A 102 -17.50 -7.23 -7.51
CA PRO A 102 -17.71 -5.86 -7.07
C PRO A 102 -17.63 -4.96 -8.31
N ARG A 103 -18.63 -4.09 -8.52
CA ARG A 103 -18.46 -2.97 -9.44
C ARG A 103 -17.58 -1.95 -8.72
N ASP A 104 -16.41 -1.71 -9.28
CA ASP A 104 -15.47 -0.66 -8.87
C ASP A 104 -16.13 0.72 -8.83
#